data_AF-A0A8T3TDI0-F1
#
_entry.id   AF-A0A8T3TDI0-F1
#
_cell.length_a   1.000
_cell.length_b   1.000
_cell.length_c   1.000
_cell.angle_alpha   90.00
_cell.angle_beta   90.00
_cell.angle_gamma   90.00
#
_symmetry.space_group_name_H-M   'P 1'
#
loop_
_entity.id
_entity.type
_entity.pdbx_description
1 polymer ?
#
loop_
_entity_poly.entity_id
_entity_poly.type
_entity_poly.pdbx_seq_one_letter_code
_entity_poly.pdbx_strand_id
1 'polypeptide(L)' 'MDEQGQLLKIPEAAARLRISRSRAYEMAQAGELPGLMRVGKLLRVSARRLDEWVDQASAGRGTPMG' A
#
# COMPACT_ATOMS: atom_id res chain seq x y z
N MET A 1 -0.58 -17.10 15.87
CA MET A 1 -0.81 -16.43 14.58
C MET A 1 0.17 -15.27 14.49
N ASP A 2 1.00 -15.28 13.46
CA ASP A 2 2.17 -14.43 13.31
C ASP A 2 1.74 -13.06 12.74
N GLU A 3 1.08 -12.24 13.56
CA GLU A 3 0.48 -10.96 13.16
C GLU A 3 1.45 -9.77 13.23
N GLN A 4 2.75 -10.02 13.32
CA GLN A 4 3.76 -9.02 13.63
C GLN A 4 4.48 -8.51 12.38
N GLY A 5 3.86 -7.56 11.68
CA GLY A 5 4.59 -6.52 10.94
C GLY A 5 5.36 -6.96 9.68
N GLN A 6 4.69 -7.62 8.73
CA GLN A 6 5.29 -7.85 7.41
C GLN A 6 5.43 -6.52 6.65
N LEU A 7 6.64 -5.96 6.64
CA LEU A 7 7.01 -4.83 5.78
C LEU A 7 7.13 -5.33 4.35
N LEU A 8 6.16 -4.96 3.52
CA LEU A 8 6.10 -5.25 2.10
C LEU A 8 7.03 -4.32 1.31
N LYS A 9 7.49 -4.83 0.17
CA LYS A 9 8.10 -4.01 -0.88
C LYS A 9 6.98 -3.35 -1.70
N ILE A 10 7.33 -2.31 -2.44
CA ILE A 10 6.41 -1.64 -3.38
C ILE A 10 5.67 -2.62 -4.31
N PRO A 11 6.32 -3.59 -4.99
CA PRO A 11 5.60 -4.54 -5.85
C PRO A 11 4.63 -5.46 -5.10
N GLU A 12 4.92 -5.80 -3.85
CA GLU A 12 4.03 -6.61 -3.01
C GLU A 12 2.80 -5.80 -2.59
N ALA A 13 3.00 -4.52 -2.25
CA ALA A 13 1.90 -3.61 -1.97
C ALA A 13 1.02 -3.39 -3.21
N ALA A 14 1.63 -3.30 -4.40
CA ALA A 14 0.92 -3.17 -5.67
C ALA A 14 -0.04 -4.36 -5.91
N ALA A 15 0.44 -5.59 -5.68
CA ALA A 15 -0.36 -6.80 -5.81
C ALA A 15 -1.56 -6.79 -4.85
N ARG A 16 -1.38 -6.34 -3.61
CA ARG A 16 -2.46 -6.24 -2.61
C ARG A 16 -3.48 -5.16 -2.94
N LEU A 17 -3.00 -4.01 -3.43
CA LEU A 17 -3.85 -2.93 -3.93
C LEU A 17 -4.51 -3.24 -5.28
N ARG A 18 -4.16 -4.37 -5.92
CA ARG A 18 -4.56 -4.71 -7.30
C ARG A 18 -4.24 -3.61 -8.32
N ILE A 19 -3.12 -2.91 -8.14
CA ILE A 19 -2.62 -1.88 -9.08
C ILE A 19 -1.37 -2.37 -9.82
N SER A 20 -1.10 -1.75 -10.96
CA SER A 20 0.14 -1.99 -11.71
C SER A 20 1.37 -1.59 -10.89
N ARG A 21 2.47 -2.34 -11.05
CA ARG A 21 3.74 -2.06 -10.35
C ARG A 21 4.23 -0.64 -10.62
N SER A 22 4.16 -0.16 -11.86
CA SER A 22 4.55 1.21 -12.22
C SER A 22 3.80 2.25 -11.42
N ARG A 23 2.47 2.12 -11.31
CA ARG A 23 1.62 3.03 -10.53
C ARG A 23 1.95 2.98 -9.03
N ALA A 24 2.26 1.80 -8.50
CA ALA A 24 2.72 1.69 -7.11
C ALA A 24 4.08 2.39 -6.88
N TYR A 25 5.01 2.29 -7.83
CA TYR A 25 6.28 3.03 -7.77
C TYR A 25 6.06 4.54 -7.87
N GLU A 26 5.17 5.02 -8.75
CA GLU A 26 4.82 6.43 -8.84
C GLU A 26 4.20 6.95 -7.54
N MET A 27 3.22 6.25 -6.99
CA MET A 27 2.60 6.61 -5.71
C MET A 27 3.60 6.54 -4.55
N ALA A 28 4.51 5.57 -4.54
CA ALA A 28 5.54 5.47 -3.52
C ALA A 28 6.57 6.61 -3.61
N GLN A 29 6.91 7.07 -4.82
CA GLN A 29 7.77 8.24 -5.02
C GLN A 29 7.05 9.55 -4.70
N ALA A 30 5.76 9.64 -5.03
CA ALA A 30 4.90 10.78 -4.68
C ALA A 30 4.56 10.85 -3.18
N GLY A 31 4.79 9.76 -2.43
CA GLY A 31 4.42 9.66 -1.01
C GLY A 31 2.94 9.41 -0.76
N GLU A 32 2.19 9.07 -1.80
CA GLU A 32 0.74 8.81 -1.77
C GLU A 32 0.39 7.34 -1.51
N LEU A 33 1.40 6.46 -1.45
CA LEU A 33 1.14 5.03 -1.25
C LEU A 33 0.75 4.75 0.22
N PRO A 34 -0.44 4.17 0.48
CA PRO A 34 -0.89 3.92 1.85
C PRO A 34 0.02 2.94 2.59
N GLY A 35 0.33 3.25 3.86
CA GLY A 35 1.24 2.45 4.67
C GLY A 35 2.73 2.59 4.29
N LEU A 36 3.08 3.50 3.38
CA LEU A 36 4.47 3.79 3.03
C LEU A 36 5.23 4.36 4.23
N MET A 37 6.35 3.72 4.54
CA MET A 37 7.29 4.09 5.57
C MET A 37 8.68 4.16 4.99
N ARG A 38 9.40 5.23 5.33
CA ARG A 38 10.78 5.40 4.93
C ARG A 38 11.69 4.89 6.04
N VAL A 39 12.36 3.78 5.79
CA VAL A 39 13.30 3.17 6.72
C VAL A 39 14.71 3.48 6.22
N GLY A 40 15.25 4.60 6.70
CA GLY A 40 16.52 5.15 6.21
C GLY A 40 16.43 5.58 4.75
N LYS A 41 17.18 4.90 3.86
CA LYS A 41 17.14 5.14 2.40
C LYS A 41 16.13 4.25 1.66
N LEU A 42 15.56 3.24 2.32
CA LEU A 42 14.64 2.31 1.68
C LEU A 42 13.18 2.69 1.95
N LEU A 43 12.35 2.55 0.93
CA LEU A 43 10.90 2.65 1.03
C LEU A 43 10.33 1.26 1.34
N ARG A 44 9.51 1.17 2.39
CA ARG A 44 8.81 -0.05 2.80
C ARG A 44 7.33 0.26 3.00
N VAL A 45 6.49 -0.76 2.94
CA VAL A 45 5.05 -0.61 3.09
C VAL A 45 4.57 -1.51 4.21
N SER A 46 3.89 -0.97 5.21
CA SER A 46 3.32 -1.80 6.27
C SER A 46 2.12 -2.56 5.71
N ALA A 47 2.19 -3.90 5.66
CA ALA A 47 1.09 -4.75 5.22
C ALA A 47 -0.21 -4.44 5.96
N ARG A 48 -0.12 -4.25 7.28
CA ARG A 48 -1.29 -3.99 8.13
C ARG A 48 -1.98 -2.67 7.76
N ARG A 49 -1.21 -1.58 7.64
CA ARG A 49 -1.77 -0.27 7.26
C ARG A 49 -2.36 -0.28 5.86
N LEU A 50 -1.74 -1.05 4.96
CA LEU A 50 -2.24 -1.24 3.61
C LEU A 50 -3.59 -1.95 3.62
N ASP A 51 -3.70 -3.05 4.38
CA ASP A 51 -4.91 -3.84 4.53
C ASP A 51 -6.04 -3.03 5.15
N GLU A 52 -5.75 -2.31 6.25
CA GLU A 52 -6.71 -1.37 6.87
C GLU A 52 -7.18 -0.31 5.87
N TRP A 53 -6.29 0.23 5.03
CA TRP A 53 -6.68 1.20 4.01
C TRP A 53 -7.59 0.58 2.93
N VAL A 54 -7.29 -0.64 2.48
CA VAL A 54 -8.13 -1.36 1.50
C VAL A 54 -9.51 -1.67 2.08
N ASP A 55 -9.55 -2.15 3.32
CA ASP A 55 -10.79 -2.40 4.05
C ASP A 55 -11.64 -1.12 4.15
N GLN A 56 -11.05 -0.01 4.58
CA GLN A 56 -11.72 1.29 4.66
C GLN A 56 -12.18 1.82 3.30
N ALA A 57 -11.35 1.68 2.26
CA ALA A 57 -11.70 2.09 0.90
C ALA A 57 -12.85 1.26 0.32
N SER A 58 -12.94 -0.03 0.68
CA SER A 58 -14.02 -0.91 0.26
C SER A 58 -15.31 -0.74 1.08
N ALA A 59 -15.18 -0.43 2.38
CA ALA A 59 -16.29 -0.23 3.31
C ALA A 59 -16.96 1.15 3.15
N GLY A 60 -16.22 2.14 2.64
CA GLY A 60 -16.67 3.53 2.49
C GLY A 60 -16.73 3.98 1.03
N ARG A 61 -17.76 3.53 0.29
CA ARG A 61 -18.17 4.01 -1.05
C ARG A 61 -17.40 3.43 -2.24
N GLY A 62 -18.18 2.96 -3.22
CA GLY A 62 -17.72 2.54 -4.53
C GLY A 62 -16.90 3.63 -5.23
N THR A 63 -15.92 3.16 -5.99
CA THR A 63 -15.04 3.89 -6.89
C THR A 63 -15.81 4.83 -7.83
N PRO A 64 -15.64 6.17 -7.78
CA PRO A 64 -15.71 6.99 -8.97
C PRO A 64 -14.29 7.14 -9.50
N MET A 65 -13.80 6.15 -10.25
CA MET A 65 -12.78 6.39 -11.26
C MET A 65 -13.55 6.56 -12.57
N GLY A 66 -13.85 7.82 -12.88
CA GLY A 66 -14.01 8.30 -14.26
C GLY A 66 -12.71 8.91 -14.74
#